data_AF-A0ABD5SFJ6-F1
#
_entry.id   AF-A0ABD5SFJ6-F1
#
_cell.length_a   1.000
_cell.length_b   1.000
_cell.length_c   1.000
_cell.angle_alpha   90.00
_cell.angle_beta   90.00
_cell.angle_gamma   90.00
#
_symmetry.space_group_name_H-M   'P 1'
#
loop_
_entity.id
_entity.type
_entity.pdbx_description
1 polymer ?
#
loop_
_entity_poly.entity_id
_entity_poly.type
_entity_poly.pdbx_seq_one_letter_code
_entity_poly.pdbx_strand_id
1 'polypeptide(L)'
;MGEVKKRRVGDRGQITLPKELREEFDIGGGDEIEIRKESGKIVIEKPITRDDLAAGYRARADQLRDLHEEMDGVSQEADEYLGDVPDWE
;
A
#
# COMPACT_ATOMS: atom_id res chain seq x y z
N MET A 1 -18.44 -1.04 -4.80
CA MET A 1 -18.20 -1.97 -5.93
C MET A 1 -18.17 -1.13 -7.19
N GLY A 2 -17.07 -1.14 -7.93
CA GLY A 2 -16.95 -0.39 -9.18
C GLY A 2 -17.98 -0.84 -10.21
N GLU A 3 -18.37 0.06 -11.10
CA GLU A 3 -19.29 -0.21 -12.21
C GLU A 3 -18.68 -1.25 -13.17
N VAL A 4 -19.44 -2.29 -13.52
CA VAL A 4 -19.00 -3.33 -14.46
C VAL A 4 -19.09 -2.79 -15.89
N LYS A 5 -17.96 -2.37 -16.46
CA LYS A 5 -17.87 -1.94 -17.86
C LYS A 5 -17.47 -3.11 -18.76
N LYS A 6 -18.39 -3.55 -19.62
CA LYS A 6 -18.10 -4.58 -20.64
C LYS A 6 -17.20 -4.01 -21.74
N ARG A 7 -16.22 -4.80 -22.18
CA ARG A 7 -15.35 -4.51 -23.33
C ARG A 7 -15.27 -5.72 -24.23
N ARG A 8 -15.10 -5.48 -25.53
CA ARG A 8 -14.87 -6.52 -26.51
C ARG A 8 -13.36 -6.69 -26.68
N VAL A 9 -12.92 -7.95 -26.73
CA VAL A 9 -11.55 -8.31 -27.06
C VAL A 9 -11.31 -8.03 -28.54
N GLY A 10 -10.24 -7.32 -28.86
CA GLY A 10 -9.84 -7.06 -30.24
C GLY A 10 -9.25 -8.30 -30.93
N ASP A 11 -9.03 -8.23 -32.24
CA ASP A 11 -8.59 -9.38 -33.04
C ASP A 11 -7.23 -9.95 -32.62
N ARG A 12 -6.41 -9.18 -31.91
CA ARG A 12 -5.10 -9.62 -31.39
C ARG A 12 -5.14 -9.96 -29.90
N GLY A 13 -6.33 -10.13 -29.32
CA GLY A 13 -6.49 -10.45 -27.89
C GLY A 13 -6.35 -9.24 -26.96
N GLN A 14 -6.22 -8.02 -27.48
CA GLN A 14 -6.09 -6.82 -26.67
C GLN A 14 -7.42 -6.37 -26.08
N ILE A 15 -7.38 -5.82 -24.87
CA ILE A 15 -8.53 -5.16 -24.23
C ILE A 15 -8.17 -3.71 -23.89
N THR A 16 -9.10 -2.80 -24.13
CA THR A 16 -8.92 -1.40 -23.73
C THR A 16 -9.34 -1.23 -22.27
N LEU A 17 -8.40 -0.84 -21.41
CA LEU A 17 -8.70 -0.47 -20.04
C LEU A 17 -9.56 0.83 -20.00
N PRO A 18 -10.68 0.83 -19.28
CA PRO A 18 -11.46 2.05 -19.01
C PRO A 18 -10.59 3.18 -18.47
N LYS A 19 -10.91 4.42 -18.83
CA LYS A 19 -10.13 5.60 -18.43
C LYS A 19 -10.04 5.72 -16.92
N GLU A 20 -11.13 5.43 -16.22
CA GLU A 20 -11.20 5.56 -14.76
C GLU A 20 -10.24 4.60 -14.05
N LEU A 21 -10.14 3.35 -14.53
CA LEU A 21 -9.17 2.38 -14.00
C LEU A 21 -7.74 2.77 -14.34
N ARG A 22 -7.50 3.36 -15.51
CA ARG A 22 -6.16 3.86 -15.86
C ARG A 22 -5.73 5.02 -14.95
N GLU A 23 -6.65 5.90 -14.58
CA GLU A 23 -6.35 7.02 -13.68
C GLU A 23 -6.21 6.56 -12.23
N GLU A 24 -7.08 5.68 -11.75
CA GLU A 24 -7.05 5.15 -10.38
C GLU A 24 -5.77 4.36 -10.10
N PHE A 25 -5.32 3.57 -11.07
CA PHE A 25 -4.10 2.75 -10.93
C PHE A 25 -2.86 3.41 -11.54
N ASP A 26 -2.97 4.65 -12.03
CA ASP A 26 -1.88 5.39 -12.68
C ASP A 26 -1.17 4.57 -13.80
N ILE A 27 -1.97 4.06 -14.75
CA ILE A 27 -1.51 3.23 -15.88
C ILE A 27 -1.52 4.05 -17.17
N GLY A 28 -0.33 4.36 -17.66
CA GLY A 28 -0.03 5.07 -18.90
C GLY A 28 0.19 4.16 -20.11
N GLY A 29 0.33 4.78 -21.28
CA GLY A 29 0.73 4.08 -22.50
C GLY A 29 2.23 3.84 -22.51
N GLY A 30 2.64 2.57 -22.62
CA GLY A 30 4.06 2.18 -22.57
C GLY A 30 4.50 1.63 -21.21
N ASP A 31 3.63 1.70 -20.19
CA ASP A 31 3.88 1.11 -18.89
C ASP A 31 3.99 -0.41 -18.98
N GLU A 32 4.91 -0.97 -18.19
CA GLU A 32 5.03 -2.40 -18.00
C GLU A 32 4.01 -2.87 -16.95
N ILE A 33 3.37 -4.01 -17.19
CA ILE A 33 2.28 -4.53 -16.38
C ILE A 33 2.47 -6.04 -16.19
N GLU A 34 2.28 -6.54 -14.98
CA GLU A 34 2.24 -7.97 -14.71
C GLU A 34 0.82 -8.51 -14.91
N ILE A 35 0.73 -9.66 -15.59
CA ILE A 35 -0.53 -10.34 -15.85
C ILE A 35 -0.42 -11.77 -15.30
N ARG A 36 -1.29 -12.12 -14.35
CA ARG A 36 -1.34 -13.48 -13.78
C ARG A 36 -2.77 -14.04 -13.76
N LYS A 37 -2.86 -15.36 -13.68
CA LYS A 37 -4.13 -16.07 -13.45
C LYS A 37 -4.30 -16.32 -11.96
N GLU A 38 -5.42 -15.90 -11.41
CA GLU A 38 -5.73 -16.10 -9.99
C GLU A 38 -7.22 -16.40 -9.82
N SER A 39 -7.56 -17.52 -9.18
CA SER A 39 -8.97 -17.89 -8.89
C SER A 39 -9.91 -17.83 -10.11
N GLY A 40 -9.41 -18.25 -11.27
CA GLY A 40 -10.18 -18.23 -12.54
C GLY A 40 -10.33 -16.84 -13.17
N LYS A 41 -9.68 -15.82 -12.61
CA LYS A 41 -9.65 -14.44 -13.11
C LYS A 41 -8.28 -14.12 -13.70
N ILE A 42 -8.25 -13.13 -14.57
CA ILE A 42 -7.03 -12.45 -14.98
C ILE A 42 -6.83 -11.28 -14.02
N VAL A 43 -5.69 -11.25 -13.35
CA VAL A 43 -5.26 -10.16 -12.47
C VAL A 43 -4.17 -9.39 -13.20
N ILE A 44 -4.30 -8.07 -13.19
CA ILE A 44 -3.42 -7.13 -13.87
C ILE A 44 -2.92 -6.16 -12.81
N GLU A 45 -1.60 -6.05 -12.64
CA GLU A 45 -0.98 -5.26 -11.58
C GLU A 45 0.24 -4.50 -12.10
N LYS A 46 0.52 -3.31 -11.56
CA LYS A 46 1.80 -2.64 -11.81
C LYS A 46 2.91 -3.43 -11.11
N PRO A 47 4.03 -3.75 -11.78
CA PRO A 47 5.15 -4.40 -11.14
C PRO A 47 5.69 -3.49 -10.04
N ILE A 48 5.98 -4.07 -8.88
CA ILE A 48 6.68 -3.35 -7.82
C ILE A 48 8.17 -3.47 -8.11
N THR A 49 8.82 -2.35 -8.41
CA THR A 49 10.27 -2.32 -8.64
C THR A 49 11.03 -2.32 -7.32
N ARG A 50 12.33 -2.62 -7.39
CA ARG A 50 13.21 -2.53 -6.22
C ARG A 50 13.31 -1.11 -5.68
N ASP A 51 13.21 -0.10 -6.56
CA ASP A 51 13.24 1.30 -6.16
C ASP A 51 11.95 1.71 -5.45
N ASP A 52 10.80 1.21 -5.89
CA ASP A 52 9.52 1.41 -5.19
C ASP A 52 9.57 0.83 -3.77
N LEU A 53 10.12 -0.39 -3.63
CA LEU A 53 10.33 -1.00 -2.31
C LEU A 53 11.26 -0.15 -1.43
N ALA A 54 12.39 0.29 -1.99
CA ALA A 54 13.36 1.10 -1.25
C ALA A 54 12.75 2.44 -0.80
N ALA A 55 11.97 3.09 -1.66
CA ALA A 55 11.24 4.31 -1.32
C ALA A 55 10.24 4.06 -0.17
N GLY A 56 9.48 2.96 -0.26
CA GLY A 56 8.55 2.56 0.81
C GLY A 56 9.23 2.33 2.16
N TYR A 57 10.38 1.64 2.17
CA TYR A 57 11.15 1.44 3.41
C TYR A 57 11.66 2.75 4.02
N ARG A 58 12.12 3.70 3.19
CA ARG A 58 12.55 5.02 3.67
C ARG A 58 11.39 5.77 4.31
N ALA A 59 10.26 5.87 3.61
CA ALA A 59 9.07 6.54 4.13
C ALA A 59 8.60 5.91 5.46
N ARG A 60 8.65 4.58 5.58
CA ARG A 60 8.30 3.88 6.82
C ARG A 60 9.27 4.19 7.96
N ALA A 61 10.58 4.24 7.67
CA ALA A 61 11.59 4.60 8.65
C ALA A 61 11.43 6.04 9.12
N ASP A 62 11.04 6.96 8.24
CA ASP A 62 10.78 8.35 8.59
C ASP A 62 9.58 8.46 9.54
N GLN A 63 8.45 7.84 9.19
CA GLN A 63 7.26 7.79 10.06
C GLN A 63 7.54 7.21 11.45
N LEU A 64 8.39 6.19 11.54
CA LEU A 64 8.74 5.59 12.83
C LEU A 64 9.61 6.51 13.68
N ARG A 65 10.47 7.34 13.06
CA ARG A 65 11.24 8.35 13.80
C ARG A 65 10.33 9.44 14.33
N ASP A 66 9.42 9.94 13.50
CA ASP A 66 8.46 10.97 13.91
C ASP A 66 7.58 10.47 15.07
N LEU A 67 7.09 9.23 14.99
CA LEU A 67 6.32 8.61 16.07
C LEU A 67 7.14 8.42 17.35
N HIS A 68 8.41 8.05 17.23
CA HIS A 68 9.29 7.90 18.39
C HIS A 68 9.52 9.25 19.09
N GLU A 69 9.73 10.32 18.32
CA GLU A 69 9.86 11.68 18.85
C GLU A 69 8.56 12.15 19.52
N GLU A 70 7.40 11.86 18.94
CA GLU A 70 6.09 12.16 19.55
C GLU A 70 5.88 11.42 20.88
N MET A 71 6.29 10.16 20.94
CA MET A 71 6.14 9.33 22.14
C MET A 71 7.24 9.54 23.18
N ASP A 72 8.27 10.35 22.87
CA ASP A 72 9.35 10.65 23.81
C ASP A 72 8.78 11.41 25.01
N GLY A 73 8.98 10.87 26.21
CA GLY A 73 8.43 11.42 27.45
C GLY A 73 7.06 10.88 27.89
N VAL A 74 6.25 10.26 27.02
CA VAL A 74 4.94 9.69 27.41
C VAL A 74 5.10 8.54 28.42
N SER A 75 6.19 7.77 28.32
CA SER A 75 6.51 6.70 29.29
C SER A 75 6.85 7.25 30.67
N GLN A 76 7.55 8.39 30.76
CA GLN A 76 7.95 8.96 32.05
C GLN A 76 6.75 9.54 32.80
N GLU A 77 5.83 10.20 32.10
CA GLU A 77 4.61 10.75 32.70
C GLU A 77 3.64 9.65 33.18
N ALA A 78 3.56 8.52 32.46
CA ALA A 78 2.77 7.37 32.88
C ALA A 78 3.35 6.68 34.12
N ASP A 79 4.67 6.51 34.20
CA ASP A 79 5.35 5.93 35.36
C ASP A 79 5.24 6.83 36.60
N GLU A 80 5.32 8.17 36.43
CA GLU A 80 5.10 9.12 37.54
C GLU A 80 3.67 9.08 38.10
N TYR A 81 2.66 8.87 37.25
CA TYR A 81 1.26 8.81 37.70
C TYR A 81 0.88 7.48 38.35
N LEU A 82 1.50 6.37 37.92
CA LEU A 82 1.18 5.03 38.42
C LEU A 82 1.88 4.70 39.76
N GLY A 83 2.96 5.42 40.08
CA GLY A 83 3.74 5.19 41.30
C GLY A 83 4.40 3.81 41.34
N ASP A 84 5.15 3.52 42.40
CA ASP A 84 5.77 2.21 42.59
C ASP A 84 4.72 1.10 42.72
N VAL A 85 5.03 -0.07 42.14
CA VAL A 85 4.17 -1.26 42.23
C VAL A 85 3.91 -1.57 43.71
N PRO A 86 2.64 -1.74 44.15
CA PRO A 86 2.36 -2.07 45.54
C PRO A 86 3.03 -3.40 45.93
N ASP A 87 3.64 -3.46 47.11
CA ASP A 87 4.06 -4.74 47.70
C ASP A 87 2.80 -5.52 48.08
N TRP A 88 2.55 -6.63 47.39
CA TRP A 88 1.52 -7.59 47.77
C TRP A 88 2.20 -8.66 48.66
N GLU A 89 1.93 -8.62 49.97
CA GLU A 89 2.23 -9.72 50.92
C GLU A 89 1.24 -10.89 50.78
#